data_AF-A0A1S4A115-F1
#
_entry.id   AF-A0A1S4A115-F1
#
_cell.length_a   1.000
_cell.length_b   1.000
_cell.length_c   1.000
_cell.angle_alpha   90.00
_cell.angle_beta   90.00
_cell.angle_gamma   90.00
#
_symmetry.space_group_name_H-M   'P 1'
#
loop_
_entity.id
_entity.type
_entity.pdbx_description
1 polymer ?
#
loop_
_entity_poly.entity_id
_entity_poly.type
_entity_poly.pdbx_seq_one_letter_code
_entity_poly.pdbx_strand_id
1 'polypeptide(L)'
;MGETGGTVKEKKVVFVTVGTTCFDALVRAVDTPEVKKELFRKGYTNILIQIGRGSYIPTKSTVENGSAVLEYFTFSSSIADYFKEASLVISHAGSGSIFETLRLGKPLIVVVNEDLMDNHQSELAEELAEKKHLFCARPQTLYQTIMDMDTGSLIAYQPGDAESVTKLINRYLGFPDD
;
A
#
# COMPACT_ATOMS: atom_id res chain seq x y z
N MET A 1 28.55 30.67 -15.98
CA MET A 1 28.50 29.36 -16.65
C MET A 1 27.38 28.59 -15.99
N GLY A 2 26.31 28.35 -16.72
CA GLY A 2 25.09 27.74 -16.22
C GLY A 2 25.15 26.21 -16.20
N GLU A 3 24.22 25.68 -15.41
CA GLU A 3 23.53 24.39 -15.56
C GLU A 3 24.25 23.12 -15.09
N THR A 4 23.78 22.57 -13.97
CA THR A 4 23.13 21.24 -13.93
C THR A 4 22.57 20.96 -12.53
N GLY A 5 21.39 20.35 -12.48
CA GLY A 5 20.77 19.92 -11.23
C GLY A 5 19.41 20.56 -10.95
N GLY A 6 18.54 20.65 -11.96
CA GLY A 6 17.11 20.67 -11.66
C GLY A 6 16.80 19.41 -10.85
N THR A 7 16.57 19.56 -9.54
CA THR A 7 15.91 18.53 -8.75
C THR A 7 14.54 18.33 -9.38
N VAL A 8 14.44 17.38 -10.30
CA VAL A 8 13.17 16.76 -10.66
C VAL A 8 12.63 16.29 -9.32
N LYS A 9 11.63 16.98 -8.77
CA LYS A 9 10.92 16.49 -7.59
C LYS A 9 10.35 15.15 -8.02
N GLU A 10 11.03 14.08 -7.64
CA GLU A 10 10.66 12.73 -7.99
C GLU A 10 9.24 12.53 -7.49
N LYS A 11 8.30 12.30 -8.42
CA LYS A 11 6.89 12.15 -8.08
C LYS A 11 6.75 10.90 -7.25
N LYS A 12 6.69 11.06 -5.93
CA LYS A 12 6.45 9.94 -5.02
C LYS A 12 4.96 9.66 -4.96
N VAL A 13 4.56 8.62 -5.69
CA VAL A 13 3.16 8.17 -5.77
C VAL A 13 2.91 7.11 -4.69
N VAL A 14 1.84 7.28 -3.93
CA VAL A 14 1.31 6.29 -3.00
C VAL A 14 0.17 5.59 -3.70
N PHE A 15 0.29 4.29 -3.91
CA PHE A 15 -0.78 3.50 -4.53
C PHE A 15 -1.55 2.74 -3.45
N VAL A 16 -2.84 3.03 -3.31
CA VAL A 16 -3.73 2.39 -2.34
C VAL A 16 -4.64 1.43 -3.08
N THR A 17 -4.77 0.18 -2.64
CA THR A 17 -5.67 -0.81 -3.26
C THR A 17 -6.47 -1.62 -2.24
N VAL A 18 -7.79 -1.63 -2.39
CA VAL A 18 -8.69 -2.51 -1.63
C VAL A 18 -8.94 -3.85 -2.35
N GLY A 19 -8.25 -4.10 -3.47
CA GLY A 19 -8.47 -5.27 -4.32
C GLY A 19 -9.91 -5.36 -4.85
N THR A 20 -10.47 -6.57 -4.82
CA THR A 20 -11.85 -6.85 -5.24
C THR A 20 -12.88 -6.69 -4.12
N THR A 21 -12.41 -6.44 -2.89
CA THR A 21 -13.27 -6.34 -1.70
C THR A 21 -13.88 -4.94 -1.54
N CYS A 22 -14.92 -4.85 -0.72
CA CYS A 22 -15.49 -3.57 -0.31
C CYS A 22 -14.81 -3.13 0.99
N PHE A 23 -13.95 -2.12 0.93
CA PHE A 23 -13.27 -1.60 2.12
C PHE A 23 -13.30 -0.08 2.17
N ASP A 24 -14.51 0.45 2.35
CA ASP A 24 -14.77 1.90 2.43
C ASP A 24 -14.03 2.55 3.61
N ALA A 25 -13.80 1.80 4.70
CA ALA A 25 -13.07 2.30 5.87
C ALA A 25 -11.61 2.65 5.56
N LEU A 26 -10.90 1.86 4.73
CA LEU A 26 -9.54 2.20 4.28
C LEU A 26 -9.55 3.48 3.45
N VAL A 27 -10.48 3.57 2.50
CA VAL A 27 -10.58 4.71 1.59
C VAL A 27 -10.87 5.99 2.39
N ARG A 28 -11.78 5.92 3.37
CA ARG A 28 -12.05 7.02 4.31
C ARG A 28 -10.83 7.40 5.13
N ALA A 29 -10.10 6.41 5.65
CA ALA A 29 -8.89 6.66 6.45
C ALA A 29 -7.83 7.42 5.63
N VAL A 30 -7.60 7.01 4.37
CA VAL A 30 -6.65 7.69 3.48
C VAL A 30 -7.17 9.06 3.03
N ASP A 31 -8.48 9.23 2.87
CA ASP A 31 -9.10 10.51 2.49
C ASP A 31 -8.99 11.58 3.59
N THR A 32 -8.65 11.20 4.82
CA THR A 32 -8.49 12.15 5.93
C THR A 32 -7.38 13.18 5.65
N PRO A 33 -7.57 14.45 6.06
CA PRO A 33 -6.56 15.49 5.86
C PRO A 33 -5.27 15.21 6.64
N GLU A 34 -5.34 14.48 7.75
CA GLU A 34 -4.20 14.11 8.58
C GLU A 34 -3.25 13.18 7.82
N VAL A 35 -3.79 12.11 7.21
CA VAL A 35 -3.00 11.19 6.38
C VAL A 35 -2.45 11.89 5.15
N LYS A 36 -3.26 12.70 4.44
CA LYS A 36 -2.81 13.45 3.26
C LYS A 36 -1.65 14.39 3.58
N LYS A 37 -1.73 15.11 4.70
CA LYS A 37 -0.68 16.01 5.17
C LYS A 37 0.57 15.25 5.59
N GLU A 38 0.42 14.13 6.29
CA GLU A 38 1.56 13.33 6.73
C GLU A 38 2.33 12.71 5.55
N LEU A 39 1.60 12.17 4.57
CA LEU A 39 2.17 11.70 3.31
C LEU A 39 2.90 12.83 2.58
N PHE A 40 2.29 14.00 2.48
CA PHE A 40 2.94 15.17 1.89
C PHE A 40 4.21 15.58 2.65
N ARG A 41 4.18 15.52 3.99
CA ARG A 41 5.32 15.84 4.87
C ARG A 41 6.47 14.85 4.70
N LYS A 42 6.18 13.57 4.45
CA LYS A 42 7.16 12.52 4.08
C LYS A 42 7.68 12.67 2.65
N GLY A 43 7.10 13.58 1.86
CA GLY A 43 7.51 13.88 0.49
C GLY A 43 6.70 13.16 -0.60
N TYR A 44 5.59 12.52 -0.25
CA TYR A 44 4.66 11.93 -1.21
C TYR A 44 3.74 13.02 -1.80
N THR A 45 3.81 13.22 -3.10
CA THR A 45 3.05 14.28 -3.77
C THR A 45 1.72 13.80 -4.33
N ASN A 46 1.58 12.49 -4.57
CA ASN A 46 0.44 11.89 -5.23
C ASN A 46 -0.02 10.66 -4.47
N ILE A 47 -1.33 10.51 -4.34
CA ILE A 47 -2.03 9.40 -3.72
C ILE A 47 -3.04 8.90 -4.75
N LEU A 48 -2.95 7.64 -5.11
CA LEU A 48 -3.79 7.00 -6.10
C LEU A 48 -4.53 5.86 -5.44
N ILE A 49 -5.85 5.96 -5.32
CA ILE A 49 -6.68 4.98 -4.62
C ILE A 49 -7.48 4.16 -5.63
N GLN A 50 -7.26 2.86 -5.62
CA GLN A 50 -8.13 1.91 -6.27
C GLN A 50 -9.30 1.60 -5.34
N ILE A 51 -10.49 2.08 -5.70
CA ILE A 51 -11.75 1.74 -5.06
C ILE A 51 -12.33 0.49 -5.75
N GLY A 52 -12.42 -0.64 -5.05
CA GLY A 52 -12.90 -1.90 -5.61
C GLY A 52 -14.41 -1.89 -5.88
N ARG A 53 -15.15 -2.75 -5.18
CA ARG A 53 -16.64 -2.73 -5.19
C ARG A 53 -17.24 -1.79 -4.14
N GLY A 54 -16.41 -1.04 -3.41
CA GLY A 54 -16.85 -0.06 -2.42
C GLY A 54 -17.72 1.04 -3.06
N SER A 55 -18.61 1.62 -2.26
CA SER A 55 -19.48 2.72 -2.69
C SER A 55 -18.94 4.09 -2.27
N TYR A 56 -17.95 4.13 -1.38
CA TYR A 56 -17.32 5.35 -0.94
C TYR A 56 -16.32 5.87 -1.97
N ILE A 57 -16.58 7.09 -2.43
CA ILE A 57 -15.75 7.80 -3.40
C ILE A 57 -15.01 8.91 -2.65
N PRO A 58 -13.67 8.87 -2.58
CA PRO A 58 -12.89 9.88 -1.89
C PRO A 58 -12.94 11.21 -2.67
N THR A 59 -12.67 12.32 -1.98
CA THR A 59 -12.73 13.63 -2.62
C THR A 59 -11.46 13.86 -3.43
N LYS A 60 -11.56 13.87 -4.77
CA LYS A 60 -10.43 14.22 -5.63
C LYS A 60 -9.91 15.58 -5.20
N SER A 61 -8.63 15.62 -4.87
CA SER A 61 -7.97 16.82 -4.40
C SER A 61 -6.88 17.16 -5.40
N THR A 62 -7.01 18.30 -6.07
CA THR A 62 -5.92 18.91 -6.87
C THR A 62 -4.90 19.54 -5.93
N VAL A 63 -3.67 19.80 -6.38
CA VAL A 63 -2.63 20.47 -5.56
C VAL A 63 -3.09 21.89 -5.23
N GLU A 64 -3.92 22.04 -4.20
CA GLU A 64 -4.27 23.31 -3.60
C GLU A 64 -3.89 23.24 -2.12
N ASN A 65 -3.00 24.14 -1.72
CA ASN A 65 -2.62 24.39 -0.33
C ASN A 65 -1.94 23.21 0.42
N GLY A 66 -0.76 22.80 -0.05
CA GLY A 66 0.20 22.06 0.79
C GLY A 66 -0.24 20.65 1.22
N SER A 67 -1.05 19.99 0.40
CA SER A 67 -1.47 18.59 0.60
C SER A 67 -1.19 17.76 -0.67
N ALA A 68 -1.06 16.45 -0.51
CA ALA A 68 -0.85 15.52 -1.63
C ALA A 68 -2.08 15.45 -2.55
N VAL A 69 -1.86 15.29 -3.85
CA VAL A 69 -2.92 15.06 -4.84
C VAL A 69 -3.58 13.74 -4.54
N LEU A 70 -4.90 13.72 -4.42
CA LEU A 70 -5.64 12.46 -4.30
C LEU A 70 -6.40 12.21 -5.60
N GLU A 71 -6.09 11.08 -6.22
CA GLU A 71 -6.82 10.51 -7.34
C GLU A 71 -7.38 9.15 -6.96
N TYR A 72 -8.47 8.74 -7.60
CA TYR A 72 -9.03 7.42 -7.44
C TYR A 72 -9.51 6.84 -8.77
N PHE A 73 -9.51 5.52 -8.87
CA PHE A 73 -10.06 4.76 -9.99
C PHE A 73 -10.68 3.46 -9.49
N THR A 74 -11.54 2.83 -10.30
CA THR A 74 -12.22 1.59 -9.91
C THR A 74 -11.43 0.35 -10.30
N PHE A 75 -11.54 -0.05 -11.56
CA PHE A 75 -10.77 -1.13 -12.15
C PHE A 75 -9.88 -0.56 -13.26
N SER A 76 -8.62 -0.99 -13.26
CA SER A 76 -7.68 -0.67 -14.32
C SER A 76 -6.97 -1.95 -14.74
N SER A 77 -6.83 -2.14 -16.06
CA SER A 77 -6.05 -3.23 -16.65
C SER A 77 -4.54 -3.05 -16.43
N SER A 78 -4.10 -1.84 -16.10
CA SER A 78 -2.68 -1.47 -15.93
C SER A 78 -2.30 -1.29 -14.46
N ILE A 79 -2.87 -2.11 -13.56
CA ILE A 79 -2.55 -2.01 -12.13
C ILE A 79 -1.06 -2.23 -11.85
N ALA A 80 -0.44 -3.14 -12.63
CA ALA A 80 0.98 -3.45 -12.52
C ALA A 80 1.88 -2.24 -12.77
N ASP A 81 1.50 -1.35 -13.70
CA ASP A 81 2.24 -0.10 -13.94
C ASP A 81 2.14 0.83 -12.73
N TYR A 82 0.97 0.94 -12.09
CA TYR A 82 0.84 1.70 -10.84
C TYR A 82 1.70 1.13 -9.72
N PHE A 83 1.78 -0.19 -9.57
CA PHE A 83 2.73 -0.80 -8.61
C PHE A 83 4.18 -0.43 -8.96
N LYS A 84 4.56 -0.40 -10.24
CA LYS A 84 5.91 -0.01 -10.69
C LYS A 84 6.22 1.47 -10.55
N GLU A 85 5.24 2.35 -10.66
CA GLU A 85 5.41 3.80 -10.43
C GLU A 85 5.29 4.18 -8.95
N ALA A 86 4.56 3.40 -8.15
CA ALA A 86 4.34 3.67 -6.74
C ALA A 86 5.65 3.63 -5.94
N SER A 87 5.91 4.68 -5.18
CA SER A 87 6.99 4.70 -4.18
C SER A 87 6.57 4.04 -2.87
N LEU A 88 5.26 3.93 -2.63
CA LEU A 88 4.67 3.25 -1.47
C LEU A 88 3.37 2.61 -1.90
N VAL A 89 3.13 1.37 -1.46
CA VAL A 89 1.87 0.69 -1.69
C VAL A 89 1.15 0.48 -0.38
N ILE A 90 -0.14 0.78 -0.35
CA ILE A 90 -1.04 0.51 0.77
C ILE A 90 -2.10 -0.44 0.25
N SER A 91 -2.06 -1.71 0.62
CA SER A 91 -3.10 -2.66 0.22
C SER A 91 -3.93 -3.08 1.41
N HIS A 92 -5.17 -3.48 1.17
CA HIS A 92 -5.82 -4.39 2.13
C HIS A 92 -5.02 -5.70 2.20
N ALA A 93 -5.32 -6.55 3.20
CA ALA A 93 -4.69 -7.86 3.41
C ALA A 93 -4.96 -8.90 2.28
N GLY A 94 -5.23 -8.45 1.05
CA GLY A 94 -5.34 -9.29 -0.12
C GLY A 94 -3.97 -9.78 -0.59
N SER A 95 -3.82 -11.10 -0.61
CA SER A 95 -2.59 -11.81 -0.98
C SER A 95 -2.01 -11.40 -2.34
N GLY A 96 -2.86 -11.14 -3.35
CA GLY A 96 -2.40 -10.74 -4.69
C GLY A 96 -1.65 -9.40 -4.72
N SER A 97 -2.18 -8.38 -4.02
CA SER A 97 -1.55 -7.06 -3.95
C SER A 97 -0.28 -7.07 -3.10
N ILE A 98 -0.30 -7.86 -2.02
CA ILE A 98 0.88 -8.07 -1.17
C ILE A 98 2.01 -8.66 -2.02
N PHE A 99 1.71 -9.75 -2.73
CA PHE A 99 2.70 -10.47 -3.52
C PHE A 99 3.30 -9.61 -4.65
N GLU A 100 2.46 -8.90 -5.40
CA GLU A 100 2.94 -8.03 -6.49
C GLU A 100 3.90 -6.95 -5.96
N THR A 101 3.60 -6.38 -4.78
CA THR A 101 4.46 -5.37 -4.15
C THR A 101 5.76 -5.97 -3.63
N LEU A 102 5.69 -7.10 -2.94
CA LEU A 102 6.86 -7.81 -2.40
C LEU A 102 7.80 -8.24 -3.53
N ARG A 103 7.25 -8.72 -4.65
CA ARG A 103 8.01 -9.11 -5.84
C ARG A 103 8.74 -7.94 -6.49
N LEU A 104 8.18 -6.73 -6.39
CA LEU A 104 8.81 -5.49 -6.84
C LEU A 104 9.81 -4.93 -5.82
N GLY A 105 9.93 -5.53 -4.63
CA GLY A 105 10.82 -5.06 -3.56
C GLY A 105 10.41 -3.70 -3.00
N LYS A 106 9.12 -3.38 -3.05
CA LYS A 106 8.61 -2.06 -2.69
C LYS A 106 8.04 -2.02 -1.27
N PRO A 107 8.08 -0.86 -0.61
CA PRO A 107 7.51 -0.73 0.71
C PRO A 107 5.98 -0.90 0.64
N LEU A 108 5.48 -1.79 1.49
CA LEU A 108 4.09 -2.19 1.55
C LEU A 108 3.51 -1.92 2.93
N ILE A 109 2.33 -1.33 2.97
CA ILE A 109 1.50 -1.23 4.18
C ILE A 109 0.26 -2.07 3.96
N VAL A 110 0.09 -3.10 4.77
CA VAL A 110 -1.11 -3.91 4.79
C VAL A 110 -2.07 -3.35 5.82
N VAL A 111 -3.28 -3.02 5.37
CA VAL A 111 -4.36 -2.60 6.24
C VAL A 111 -5.32 -3.76 6.46
N VAL A 112 -5.37 -4.24 7.70
CA VAL A 112 -6.26 -5.34 8.10
C VAL A 112 -7.66 -4.79 8.32
N ASN A 113 -8.66 -5.50 7.79
CA ASN A 113 -10.07 -5.22 8.03
C ASN A 113 -10.59 -6.15 9.13
N GLU A 114 -10.86 -5.60 10.30
CA GLU A 114 -11.41 -6.36 11.44
C GLU A 114 -12.89 -6.72 11.25
N ASP A 115 -13.60 -6.03 10.35
CA ASP A 115 -15.04 -6.18 10.14
C ASP A 115 -15.39 -7.34 9.19
N LEU A 116 -14.49 -7.65 8.26
CA LEU A 116 -14.68 -8.65 7.19
C LEU A 116 -13.75 -9.86 7.37
N MET A 117 -13.29 -10.07 8.61
CA MET A 117 -12.05 -10.75 8.93
C MET A 117 -12.04 -12.23 8.48
N ASP A 118 -11.20 -12.52 7.51
CA ASP A 118 -10.64 -13.86 7.29
C ASP A 118 -9.32 -13.92 8.08
N ASN A 119 -9.27 -14.72 9.16
CA ASN A 119 -8.09 -14.84 10.03
C ASN A 119 -6.80 -15.12 9.24
N HIS A 120 -6.92 -15.86 8.13
CA HIS A 120 -5.81 -16.23 7.27
C HIS A 120 -5.09 -15.03 6.62
N GLN A 121 -5.81 -13.96 6.26
CA GLN A 121 -5.18 -12.77 5.66
C GLN A 121 -4.42 -11.94 6.69
N SER A 122 -4.96 -11.85 7.90
CA SER A 122 -4.32 -11.14 9.01
C SER A 122 -3.06 -11.86 9.45
N GLU A 123 -3.11 -13.19 9.57
CA GLU A 123 -1.95 -14.02 9.92
C GLU A 123 -0.79 -13.84 8.93
N LEU A 124 -1.08 -13.82 7.62
CA LEU A 124 -0.06 -13.53 6.60
C LEU A 124 0.56 -12.14 6.77
N ALA A 125 -0.27 -11.13 7.04
CA ALA A 125 0.18 -9.76 7.22
C ALA A 125 1.05 -9.60 8.48
N GLU A 126 0.68 -10.27 9.57
CA GLU A 126 1.42 -10.26 10.84
C GLU A 126 2.78 -10.96 10.68
N GLU A 127 2.82 -12.16 10.10
CA GLU A 127 4.07 -12.89 9.84
C GLU A 127 5.05 -12.05 8.99
N LEU A 128 4.55 -11.43 7.91
CA LEU A 128 5.37 -10.58 7.05
C LEU A 128 5.82 -9.28 7.76
N ALA A 129 5.00 -8.75 8.67
CA ALA A 129 5.35 -7.60 9.47
C ALA A 129 6.43 -7.94 10.52
N GLU A 130 6.34 -9.10 11.17
CA GLU A 130 7.36 -9.60 12.11
C GLU A 130 8.71 -9.79 11.42
N LYS A 131 8.69 -10.26 10.17
CA LYS A 131 9.87 -10.40 9.31
C LYS A 131 10.37 -9.07 8.74
N LYS A 132 9.71 -7.94 9.05
CA LYS A 132 10.02 -6.59 8.54
C LYS A 132 9.99 -6.49 7.01
N HIS A 133 9.15 -7.30 6.36
CA HIS A 133 8.92 -7.22 4.91
C HIS A 133 7.84 -6.20 4.55
N LEU A 134 6.89 -5.94 5.46
CA LEU A 134 5.83 -4.95 5.29
C LEU A 134 5.43 -4.34 6.63
N PHE A 135 4.60 -3.30 6.59
CA PHE A 135 3.97 -2.73 7.78
C PHE A 135 2.52 -3.17 7.89
N CYS A 136 2.10 -3.68 9.05
CA CYS A 136 0.71 -3.97 9.33
C CYS A 136 0.06 -2.77 10.04
N ALA A 137 -1.08 -2.31 9.55
CA ALA A 137 -1.85 -1.19 10.09
C ALA A 137 -3.34 -1.52 10.13
N ARG A 138 -4.08 -0.70 10.87
CA ARG A 138 -5.55 -0.65 10.85
C ARG A 138 -6.00 0.64 10.19
N PRO A 139 -7.23 0.75 9.67
CA PRO A 139 -7.72 2.01 9.14
C PRO A 139 -7.64 3.16 10.16
N GLN A 140 -7.80 2.84 11.45
CA GLN A 140 -7.70 3.80 12.55
C GLN A 140 -6.24 4.15 12.92
N THR A 141 -5.30 3.22 12.76
CA THR A 141 -3.87 3.41 13.10
C THR A 141 -3.01 3.74 11.89
N LEU A 142 -3.61 3.87 10.70
CA LEU A 142 -2.92 4.12 9.45
C LEU A 142 -2.08 5.40 9.51
N TYR A 143 -2.63 6.47 10.10
CA TYR A 143 -1.90 7.72 10.33
C TYR A 143 -0.62 7.50 11.14
N GLN A 144 -0.74 6.81 12.29
CA GLN A 144 0.40 6.53 13.16
C GLN A 144 1.44 5.66 12.45
N THR A 145 0.98 4.67 11.67
CA THR A 145 1.87 3.81 10.88
C THR A 145 2.60 4.60 9.82
N ILE A 146 1.92 5.50 9.09
CA ILE A 146 2.58 6.36 8.08
C ILE A 146 3.57 7.32 8.73
N MET A 147 3.28 7.77 9.94
CA MET A 147 4.19 8.64 10.70
C MET A 147 5.45 7.87 11.14
N ASP A 148 5.28 6.67 11.72
CA ASP A 148 6.36 5.83 12.22
C ASP A 148 7.11 5.07 11.10
N MET A 149 6.46 4.83 9.96
CA MET A 149 7.04 4.01 8.89
C MET A 149 8.38 4.58 8.47
N ASP A 150 9.36 3.68 8.46
CA ASP A 150 10.66 3.91 7.88
C ASP A 150 10.82 2.96 6.70
N THR A 151 10.65 3.48 5.49
CA THR A 151 10.76 2.70 4.26
C THR A 151 12.19 2.18 4.02
N GLY A 152 13.19 2.70 4.73
CA GLY A 152 14.59 2.24 4.63
C GLY A 152 14.89 1.03 5.51
N SER A 153 14.06 0.76 6.53
CA SER A 153 14.18 -0.38 7.44
C SER A 153 13.53 -1.66 6.91
N LEU A 154 12.71 -1.56 5.86
CA LEU A 154 12.04 -2.70 5.26
C LEU A 154 13.01 -3.59 4.48
N ILE A 155 12.89 -4.90 4.70
CA ILE A 155 13.68 -5.91 4.03
C ILE A 155 12.94 -6.34 2.77
N ALA A 156 13.56 -6.10 1.61
CA ALA A 156 13.01 -6.57 0.34
C ALA A 156 12.82 -8.10 0.38
N TYR A 157 11.60 -8.55 0.07
CA TYR A 157 11.29 -9.97 0.07
C TYR A 157 12.03 -10.68 -1.07
N GLN A 158 12.81 -11.71 -0.72
CA GLN A 158 13.41 -12.59 -1.70
C GLN A 158 12.62 -13.90 -1.75
N PRO A 159 12.16 -14.35 -2.93
CA PRO A 159 11.28 -15.51 -3.09
C PRO A 159 11.91 -16.87 -2.69
N GLY A 160 13.09 -16.89 -2.07
CA GLY A 160 13.73 -18.10 -1.53
C GLY A 160 14.04 -18.07 -0.03
N ASP A 161 13.87 -16.94 0.67
CA ASP A 161 14.34 -16.79 2.06
C ASP A 161 13.26 -17.13 3.11
N ALA A 162 11.99 -17.09 2.71
CA ALA A 162 10.87 -17.20 3.64
C ALA A 162 10.04 -18.45 3.35
N GLU A 163 10.59 -19.64 3.61
CA GLU A 163 9.85 -20.91 3.49
C GLU A 163 8.48 -20.88 4.21
N SER A 164 8.41 -20.28 5.40
CA SER A 164 7.15 -20.15 6.15
C SER A 164 6.12 -19.28 5.43
N VAL A 165 6.56 -18.15 4.88
CA VAL A 165 5.69 -17.23 4.13
C VAL A 165 5.30 -17.88 2.81
N THR A 166 6.24 -18.47 2.08
CA THR A 166 5.98 -19.23 0.86
C THR A 166 5.00 -20.37 1.10
N LYS A 167 5.10 -21.13 2.20
CA LYS A 167 4.12 -22.17 2.57
C LYS A 167 2.74 -21.61 2.85
N LEU A 168 2.65 -20.48 3.57
CA LEU A 168 1.37 -19.80 3.80
C LEU A 168 0.76 -19.30 2.48
N ILE A 169 1.61 -18.78 1.58
CA ILE A 169 1.24 -18.33 0.24
C ILE A 169 0.79 -19.52 -0.63
N ASN A 170 1.52 -20.64 -0.62
CA ASN A 170 1.23 -21.86 -1.39
C ASN A 170 -0.12 -22.44 -0.97
N ARG A 171 -0.34 -22.52 0.36
CA ARG A 171 -1.62 -22.89 0.98
C ARG A 171 -2.76 -22.00 0.49
N TYR A 172 -2.53 -20.68 0.42
CA TYR A 172 -3.56 -19.71 0.03
C TYR A 172 -3.88 -19.74 -1.47
N LEU A 173 -2.86 -19.88 -2.32
CA LEU A 173 -3.02 -19.92 -3.78
C LEU A 173 -3.42 -21.31 -4.31
N GLY A 174 -3.43 -22.34 -3.46
CA GLY A 174 -3.77 -23.72 -3.83
C GLY A 174 -2.71 -24.40 -4.69
N PHE A 175 -1.47 -23.90 -4.68
CA PHE A 175 -0.35 -24.56 -5.32
C PHE A 175 0.15 -25.70 -4.41
N PRO A 176 0.44 -26.90 -4.95
CA PRO A 176 0.98 -28.00 -4.16
C PRO A 176 2.40 -27.65 -3.67
N ASP A 177 2.72 -28.02 -2.43
CA ASP A 177 4.10 -28.13 -1.95
C ASP A 177 4.75 -29.29 -2.71
N ASP A 178 5.78 -29.01 -3.51
CA ASP A 178 6.68 -30.03 -4.08
C ASP A 178 7.92 -30.16 -3.18
#